data_AF-A0AA94XY26-F1
#
_entry.id   AF-A0AA94XY26-F1
#
_cell.length_a   1.000
_cell.length_b   1.000
_cell.length_c   1.000
_cell.angle_alpha   90.00
_cell.angle_beta   90.00
_cell.angle_gamma   90.00
#
_symmetry.space_group_name_H-M   'P 1'
#
loop_
_entity.id
_entity.type
_entity.pdbx_description
1 polymer ?
#
loop_
_entity_poly.entity_id
_entity_poly.type
_entity_poly.pdbx_seq_one_letter_code
_entity_poly.pdbx_strand_id
1 'polypeptide(L)'
;MAVVESLGAAADQIGEGLSRPGTVVEYTPNPRRYPHGTDATHSDPEKIRKLRDKGQAERIEARRLRRVARRTERGQAQNMRDLRLF
;
A
#
# COMPACT_ATOMS: atom_id res chain seq x y z
N MET A 1 -15.87 39.53 -25.29
CA MET A 1 -15.61 38.37 -26.17
C MET A 1 -14.67 37.34 -25.53
N ALA A 2 -13.54 37.75 -24.92
CA ALA A 2 -12.55 36.83 -24.34
C ALA A 2 -13.07 35.79 -23.30
N VAL A 3 -14.08 36.13 -22.49
CA VAL A 3 -14.63 35.20 -21.48
C VAL A 3 -15.40 34.04 -22.13
N VAL A 4 -16.12 34.31 -23.23
CA VAL A 4 -16.89 33.28 -23.96
C VAL A 4 -15.95 32.30 -24.66
N GLU A 5 -14.85 32.80 -25.23
CA GLU A 5 -13.79 31.97 -25.82
C GLU A 5 -13.08 31.11 -24.78
N SER A 6 -12.78 31.68 -23.60
CA SER A 6 -12.14 30.92 -22.51
C SER A 6 -13.03 29.81 -21.94
N LEU A 7 -14.36 30.03 -21.93
CA LEU A 7 -15.33 29.03 -21.49
C LEU A 7 -15.46 27.89 -22.50
N GLY A 8 -15.47 28.20 -23.80
CA GLY A 8 -15.46 27.21 -24.87
C GLY A 8 -14.22 26.31 -24.81
N ALA A 9 -13.04 26.92 -24.70
CA ALA A 9 -11.79 26.18 -24.58
C ALA A 9 -11.74 25.28 -23.33
N ALA A 10 -12.29 25.73 -22.20
CA ALA A 10 -12.38 24.93 -20.98
C ALA A 10 -13.36 23.75 -21.14
N ALA A 11 -14.50 23.96 -21.81
CA ALA A 11 -15.48 22.92 -22.07
C ALA A 11 -14.91 21.83 -23.00
N ASP A 12 -14.18 22.23 -24.04
CA ASP A 12 -13.53 21.30 -24.97
C ASP A 12 -12.46 20.46 -24.26
N GLN A 13 -11.65 21.09 -23.39
CA GLN A 13 -10.61 20.38 -22.63
C GLN A 13 -11.18 19.36 -21.63
N ILE A 14 -12.32 19.67 -21.00
CA ILE A 14 -13.02 18.74 -20.12
C ILE A 14 -13.64 17.59 -20.94
N GLY A 15 -14.29 17.92 -22.06
CA GLY A 15 -14.88 16.93 -22.97
C GLY A 15 -13.83 15.94 -23.48
N GLU A 16 -12.67 16.42 -23.89
CA GLU A 16 -11.56 15.58 -24.36
C GLU A 16 -11.04 14.66 -23.24
N GLY A 17 -10.93 15.17 -22.01
CA GLY A 17 -10.52 14.38 -20.84
C GLY A 17 -11.50 13.25 -20.50
N LEU A 18 -12.80 13.48 -20.66
CA LEU A 18 -13.87 12.51 -20.41
C LEU A 18 -14.09 11.52 -21.57
N SER A 19 -13.68 11.89 -22.78
CA SER A 19 -13.78 11.05 -23.98
C SER A 19 -12.66 10.02 -24.10
N ARG A 20 -11.58 10.19 -23.30
CA ARG A 20 -10.47 9.25 -23.28
C ARG A 20 -10.93 7.95 -22.61
N PRO A 21 -10.81 6.79 -23.28
CA PRO A 21 -11.10 5.53 -22.64
C PRO A 21 -10.20 5.38 -21.41
N GLY A 22 -10.82 5.21 -20.24
CA GLY A 22 -10.09 5.09 -18.98
C GLY A 22 -9.09 3.93 -19.03
N THR A 23 -7.87 4.17 -18.58
CA THR A 23 -6.92 3.08 -18.35
C THR A 23 -7.31 2.37 -17.07
N VAL A 24 -7.44 1.04 -17.12
CA VAL A 24 -7.60 0.24 -15.91
C VAL A 24 -6.28 0.31 -15.15
N VAL A 25 -6.25 1.12 -14.10
CA VAL A 25 -5.09 1.17 -13.20
C VAL A 25 -5.18 -0.05 -12.29
N GLU A 26 -4.34 -1.05 -12.55
CA GLU A 26 -4.12 -2.15 -11.62
C GLU A 26 -3.38 -1.62 -10.38
N TYR A 27 -4.15 -1.26 -9.36
CA TYR A 27 -3.57 -0.92 -8.07
C TYR A 27 -2.91 -2.15 -7.47
N THR A 28 -1.68 -1.96 -6.96
CA THR A 28 -1.02 -3.01 -6.19
C THR A 28 -1.94 -3.43 -5.05
N PRO A 29 -2.29 -4.72 -4.91
CA PRO A 29 -3.19 -5.17 -3.86
C PRO A 29 -2.64 -4.73 -2.50
N ASN A 30 -3.40 -3.93 -1.75
CA ASN A 30 -3.00 -3.55 -0.42
C ASN A 30 -3.07 -4.80 0.47
N PRO A 31 -1.94 -5.33 0.96
CA PRO A 31 -1.98 -6.52 1.80
C PRO A 31 -2.80 -6.21 3.05
N ARG A 32 -3.93 -6.92 3.18
CA ARG A 32 -4.92 -6.73 4.24
C ARG A 32 -4.25 -6.61 5.62
N ARG A 33 -4.55 -5.53 6.33
CA ARG A 33 -4.23 -5.44 7.77
C ARG A 33 -5.21 -6.33 8.52
N TYR A 34 -4.71 -7.40 9.12
CA TYR A 34 -5.53 -8.29 9.93
C TYR A 34 -5.79 -7.70 11.33
N PRO A 35 -7.03 -7.79 11.86
CA PRO A 35 -8.32 -7.87 11.16
C PRO A 35 -8.87 -6.47 10.81
N HIS A 36 -9.75 -6.37 9.81
CA HIS A 36 -10.37 -5.11 9.35
C HIS A 36 -11.86 -5.31 9.07
N GLY A 37 -12.65 -4.22 9.12
CA GLY A 37 -14.07 -4.24 8.77
C GLY A 37 -14.92 -5.11 9.70
N THR A 38 -15.92 -5.77 9.15
CA THR A 38 -16.88 -6.63 9.87
C THR A 38 -16.19 -7.73 10.67
N ASP A 39 -15.08 -8.27 10.16
CA ASP A 39 -14.28 -9.30 10.83
C ASP A 39 -13.56 -8.78 12.08
N ALA A 40 -13.37 -7.46 12.24
CA ALA A 40 -12.76 -6.91 13.44
C ALA A 40 -13.77 -6.69 14.58
N THR A 41 -15.07 -6.58 14.26
CA THR A 41 -16.12 -6.19 15.21
C THR A 41 -17.06 -7.35 15.59
N HIS A 42 -17.22 -8.35 14.70
CA HIS A 42 -18.20 -9.43 14.89
C HIS A 42 -17.58 -10.83 15.01
N SER A 43 -16.25 -10.94 14.87
CA SER A 43 -15.58 -12.24 15.02
C SER A 43 -15.31 -12.57 16.48
N ASP A 44 -14.99 -13.84 16.72
CA ASP A 44 -14.44 -14.31 17.99
C ASP A 44 -13.18 -13.51 18.39
N PRO A 45 -13.18 -12.86 19.58
CA PRO A 45 -12.05 -12.07 20.08
C PRO A 45 -10.73 -12.83 20.12
N GLU A 46 -10.73 -14.13 20.44
CA GLU A 46 -9.50 -14.92 20.49
C GLU A 46 -8.89 -15.11 19.10
N LYS A 47 -9.75 -15.35 18.09
CA LYS A 47 -9.32 -15.47 16.69
C LYS A 47 -8.77 -14.15 16.18
N ILE A 48 -9.43 -13.04 16.49
CA ILE A 48 -8.95 -11.68 16.17
C ILE A 48 -7.56 -11.45 16.75
N ARG A 49 -7.34 -11.81 18.02
CA ARG A 49 -6.05 -11.63 18.68
C ARG A 49 -4.95 -12.43 17.99
N LYS A 50 -5.19 -13.71 17.70
CA LYS A 50 -4.23 -14.57 16.96
C LYS A 50 -3.88 -14.00 15.58
N LEU A 51 -4.89 -13.54 14.83
CA LEU A 51 -4.70 -12.94 13.51
C LEU A 51 -3.91 -11.62 13.58
N ARG A 52 -4.19 -10.78 14.58
CA ARG A 52 -3.46 -9.54 14.82
C ARG A 52 -1.99 -9.80 15.12
N ASP A 53 -1.72 -10.73 16.04
CA ASP A 53 -0.36 -11.06 16.48
C ASP A 53 0.45 -11.70 15.33
N LYS A 54 -0.19 -12.58 14.53
CA LYS A 54 0.38 -13.10 13.28
C LYS A 54 0.74 -11.98 12.30
N GLY A 55 -0.21 -11.09 12.01
CA GLY A 55 0.03 -9.95 11.11
C GLY A 55 1.10 -8.99 11.62
N GLN A 56 1.26 -8.86 12.94
CA GLN A 56 2.36 -8.10 13.53
C GLN A 56 3.72 -8.77 13.27
N ALA A 57 3.83 -10.08 13.48
CA ALA A 57 5.06 -10.83 13.23
C ALA A 57 5.48 -10.73 11.74
N GLU A 58 4.54 -10.90 10.82
CA GLU A 58 4.79 -10.77 9.37
C GLU A 58 5.32 -9.38 9.00
N ARG A 59 4.79 -8.31 9.60
CA ARG A 59 5.29 -6.94 9.36
C ARG A 59 6.69 -6.71 9.90
N ILE A 60 6.99 -7.27 11.08
CA ILE A 60 8.33 -7.20 11.66
C ILE A 60 9.33 -7.90 10.74
N GLU A 61 8.97 -9.08 10.24
CA GLU A 61 9.82 -9.88 9.35
C GLU A 61 10.03 -9.20 8.01
N ALA A 62 8.97 -8.67 7.39
CA ALA A 62 9.08 -7.91 6.15
C ALA A 62 10.00 -6.69 6.29
N ARG A 63 9.94 -5.97 7.43
CA ARG A 63 10.84 -4.85 7.72
C ARG A 63 12.29 -5.31 7.91
N ARG A 64 12.50 -6.43 8.59
CA ARG A 64 13.83 -7.05 8.76
C ARG A 64 14.45 -7.38 7.39
N LEU A 65 13.72 -8.08 6.53
CA LEU A 65 14.19 -8.46 5.20
C LEU A 65 14.58 -7.23 4.36
N ARG A 66 13.77 -6.17 4.39
CA ARG A 66 14.10 -4.90 3.71
C ARG A 66 15.36 -4.23 4.23
N ARG A 67 15.64 -4.31 5.55
CA ARG A 67 16.89 -3.80 6.12
C ARG A 67 18.09 -4.62 5.66
N VAL A 68 17.96 -5.95 5.69
CA VAL A 68 19.01 -6.87 5.25
C VAL A 68 19.35 -6.61 3.79
N ALA A 69 18.34 -6.63 2.90
CA ALA A 69 18.53 -6.38 1.47
C ALA A 69 19.25 -5.05 1.21
N ARG A 70 18.77 -3.96 1.83
CA ARG A 70 19.39 -2.63 1.69
C ARG A 70 20.84 -2.58 2.15
N ARG A 71 21.17 -3.26 3.25
CA ARG A 71 22.56 -3.32 3.75
C ARG A 71 23.45 -4.17 2.86
N THR A 72 22.93 -5.29 2.35
CA THR A 72 23.63 -6.17 1.41
C THR A 72 23.96 -5.42 0.12
N GLU A 73 22.99 -4.70 -0.47
CA GLU A 73 23.20 -3.87 -1.66
C GLU A 73 24.29 -2.81 -1.45
N ARG A 74 24.44 -2.31 -0.23
CA ARG A 74 25.45 -1.30 0.13
C ARG A 74 26.77 -1.89 0.61
N GLY A 75 26.91 -3.22 0.65
CA GLY A 75 28.10 -3.90 1.22
C GLY A 75 28.33 -3.62 2.70
N GLN A 76 27.27 -3.27 3.46
CA GLN A 76 27.38 -2.94 4.88
C GLN A 76 27.21 -4.18 5.76
N ALA A 77 27.91 -4.17 6.90
CA ALA A 77 27.75 -5.20 7.92
C ALA A 77 26.30 -5.29 8.42
N GLN A 78 25.82 -6.52 8.59
CA GLN A 78 24.47 -6.80 9.06
C GLN A 78 24.38 -6.75 10.59
N ASN A 79 23.20 -6.43 11.11
CA ASN A 79 22.96 -6.56 12.54
C ASN A 79 22.73 -8.05 12.87
N MET A 80 23.32 -8.55 13.96
CA MET A 80 23.17 -9.94 14.40
C MET A 80 21.71 -10.35 14.64
N ARG A 81 20.87 -9.43 15.16
CA ARG A 81 19.42 -9.65 15.31
C ARG A 81 18.72 -9.83 13.96
N ASP A 82 19.12 -9.05 12.97
CA ASP A 82 18.60 -9.16 11.61
C ASP A 82 19.10 -10.44 10.92
N LEU A 83 20.08 -11.15 11.48
CA LEU A 83 20.52 -12.48 11.01
C LEU A 83 19.97 -13.63 11.85
N ARG A 84 19.13 -13.37 12.87
CA ARG A 84 18.64 -14.37 13.84
C ARG A 84 19.77 -15.11 14.56
N LEU A 85 20.87 -14.40 14.84
CA LEU A 85 22.02 -14.94 15.54
C LEU A 85 21.96 -14.72 17.06
N PHE A 86 20.87 -14.14 17.57
CA PHE A 86 20.51 -13.97 18.98
C PHE A 86 19.00 -13.91 19.15
#